data_AF-A0A147B9L7-F1
#
_entry.id   AF-A0A147B9L7-F1
#
_cell.length_a   1.000
_cell.length_b   1.000
_cell.length_c   1.000
_cell.angle_alpha   90.00
_cell.angle_beta   90.00
_cell.angle_gamma   90.00
#
_symmetry.space_group_name_H-M   'P 1'
#
loop_
_entity.id
_entity.type
_entity.pdbx_description
1 polymer ?
#
loop_
_entity_poly.entity_id
_entity_poly.type
_entity_poly.pdbx_seq_one_letter_code
_entity_poly.pdbx_strand_id
1 'polypeptide(L)'
;EPDGAASEKLMASGDSTKIKFTSANSHPDGKADVNGDAKVDIENVQAFVGLSKEELMKYATDPFWIRLRMLLFVLFWFLWVAMLVGAVIIIVLTPRCAPPPQLEWWQSSPAYTVRVDAFRDSDGDGVGDLRGLISKLEYIKSLGVGTLVLSSVFDMSTTEPRAPVDFTSVDEQLGTMEDFESLANTTKQMGLHLVLELDPTFTSEEHKWFKDSAQKQAPYENYYIWQDTTALPNDWVAANGDTAWKYD
;
A
#
# COMPACT_ATOMS: atom_id res chain seq x y z
N GLU A 1 -21.55 -29.40 15.56
CA GLU A 1 -21.08 -28.63 16.72
C GLU A 1 -21.49 -27.17 16.59
N PRO A 2 -21.73 -26.44 17.69
CA PRO A 2 -21.57 -26.81 19.11
C PRO A 2 -22.93 -26.95 19.82
N ASP A 3 -23.25 -28.07 20.47
CA ASP A 3 -22.88 -28.47 21.83
C ASP A 3 -22.42 -27.34 22.77
N GLY A 4 -23.36 -26.89 23.60
CA GLY A 4 -23.14 -25.97 24.71
C GLY A 4 -24.29 -26.01 25.71
N ALA A 5 -24.90 -27.19 25.93
CA ALA A 5 -25.82 -27.38 27.04
C ALA A 5 -24.99 -27.41 28.33
N ALA A 6 -25.00 -26.32 29.07
CA ALA A 6 -24.44 -26.25 30.41
C ALA A 6 -25.05 -27.36 31.27
N SER A 7 -24.25 -28.37 31.60
CA SER A 7 -24.62 -29.42 32.55
C SER A 7 -24.62 -28.82 33.95
N GLU A 8 -25.80 -28.45 34.44
CA GLU A 8 -26.04 -27.98 35.81
C GLU A 8 -25.77 -29.13 36.79
N LYS A 9 -24.63 -29.07 37.47
CA LYS A 9 -24.27 -30.00 38.54
C LYS A 9 -24.88 -29.50 39.85
N LEU A 10 -26.04 -30.03 40.21
CA LEU A 10 -26.67 -29.81 41.52
C LEU A 10 -26.40 -31.02 42.41
N MET A 11 -25.82 -30.78 43.59
CA MET A 11 -25.38 -31.82 44.52
C MET A 11 -26.55 -32.44 45.30
N ALA A 12 -26.43 -33.74 45.57
CA ALA A 12 -27.38 -34.53 46.33
C ALA A 12 -27.27 -34.26 47.85
N SER A 13 -28.43 -34.29 48.52
CA SER A 13 -28.61 -34.00 49.94
C SER A 13 -28.09 -35.12 50.85
N GLY A 14 -27.40 -34.71 51.92
CA GLY A 14 -27.27 -35.48 53.16
C GLY A 14 -25.89 -36.07 53.44
N ASP A 15 -25.19 -35.54 54.44
CA ASP A 15 -24.75 -36.39 55.55
C ASP A 15 -24.44 -35.56 56.81
N SER A 16 -24.89 -36.06 57.97
CA SER A 16 -24.71 -35.46 59.28
C SER A 16 -23.29 -35.67 59.81
N THR A 17 -22.64 -34.60 60.26
CA THR A 17 -21.26 -34.61 60.77
C THR A 17 -21.18 -35.29 62.14
N LYS A 18 -20.44 -36.39 62.25
CA LYS A 18 -19.96 -36.94 63.54
C LYS A 18 -18.57 -36.39 63.83
N ILE A 19 -18.43 -35.67 64.95
CA ILE A 19 -17.13 -35.20 65.45
C ILE A 19 -16.49 -36.32 66.28
N LYS A 20 -15.25 -36.70 65.96
CA LYS A 20 -14.45 -37.65 66.75
C LYS A 20 -13.14 -36.95 67.16
N PHE A 21 -12.99 -36.72 68.46
CA PHE A 21 -11.73 -36.25 69.02
C PHE A 21 -10.77 -37.45 69.18
N THR A 22 -9.61 -37.39 68.54
CA THR A 22 -8.51 -38.33 68.83
C THR A 22 -7.41 -37.58 69.57
N SER A 23 -7.24 -37.92 70.85
CA SER A 23 -6.05 -37.55 71.63
C SER A 23 -4.83 -38.26 71.05
N ALA A 24 -3.72 -37.52 70.94
CA ALA A 24 -2.47 -37.98 70.35
C ALA A 24 -1.89 -39.21 71.08
N ASN A 25 -1.50 -40.24 70.33
CA ASN A 25 -0.49 -41.21 70.77
C ASN A 25 0.85 -40.82 70.13
N SER A 26 1.85 -40.72 70.99
CA SER A 26 3.26 -40.42 70.77
C SER A 26 3.93 -41.23 69.65
N HIS A 27 4.74 -40.56 68.84
CA HIS A 27 5.75 -41.19 67.97
C HIS A 27 6.94 -41.69 68.82
N PRO A 28 7.57 -42.84 68.49
CA PRO A 28 8.64 -43.44 69.28
C PRO A 28 10.03 -42.88 68.95
N ASP A 29 10.14 -41.57 68.69
CA ASP A 29 11.43 -40.88 68.52
C ASP A 29 11.41 -39.59 69.35
N GLY A 30 12.18 -39.61 70.45
CA GLY A 30 12.19 -38.58 71.49
C GLY A 30 12.73 -37.23 71.03
N LYS A 31 11.89 -36.43 70.37
CA LYS A 31 12.02 -34.98 70.34
C LYS A 31 10.76 -34.35 70.90
N ALA A 32 10.94 -33.51 71.92
CA ALA A 32 9.89 -32.71 72.51
C ALA A 32 9.62 -31.50 71.59
N ASP A 33 8.40 -31.38 71.10
CA ASP A 33 7.94 -30.16 70.46
C ASP A 33 7.71 -29.11 71.56
N VAL A 34 8.67 -28.19 71.69
CA VAL A 34 8.62 -27.07 72.62
C VAL A 34 7.86 -25.92 71.95
N ASN A 35 6.71 -25.56 72.55
CA ASN A 35 5.94 -24.31 72.41
C ASN A 35 5.70 -23.74 71.00
N GLY A 36 4.49 -23.96 70.46
CA GLY A 36 3.92 -23.01 69.49
C GLY A 36 2.77 -23.48 68.61
N ASP A 37 2.64 -24.78 68.32
CA ASP A 37 1.66 -25.25 67.32
C ASP A 37 0.31 -25.61 67.96
N ALA A 38 -0.38 -24.58 68.48
CA ALA A 38 -1.84 -24.65 68.55
C ALA A 38 -2.37 -24.41 67.13
N LYS A 39 -2.57 -25.49 66.35
CA LYS A 39 -3.44 -25.44 65.17
C LYS A 39 -4.87 -25.20 65.66
N VAL A 40 -5.24 -23.92 65.75
CA VAL A 40 -6.65 -23.51 65.71
C VAL A 40 -7.03 -23.56 64.23
N ASP A 41 -7.59 -24.68 63.79
CA ASP A 41 -8.28 -24.72 62.52
C ASP A 41 -9.46 -23.74 62.61
N ILE A 42 -9.43 -22.76 61.70
CA ILE A 42 -10.34 -21.63 61.61
C ILE A 42 -11.78 -22.15 61.62
N GLU A 43 -12.54 -21.80 62.66
CA GLU A 43 -13.99 -21.89 62.65
C GLU A 43 -14.50 -21.07 61.45
N ASN A 44 -14.98 -21.81 60.46
CA ASN A 44 -16.18 -21.50 59.70
C ASN A 44 -16.30 -20.03 59.26
N VAL A 45 -15.44 -19.58 58.33
CA VAL A 45 -15.92 -18.59 57.35
C VAL A 45 -16.95 -19.35 56.52
N GLN A 46 -18.22 -19.22 56.90
CA GLN A 46 -19.34 -19.67 56.10
C GLN A 46 -19.25 -18.91 54.78
N ALA A 47 -18.46 -19.42 53.82
CA ALA A 47 -18.53 -18.99 52.45
C ALA A 47 -20.01 -19.08 52.09
N PHE A 48 -20.60 -17.99 51.60
CA PHE A 48 -21.98 -17.98 51.18
C PHE A 48 -22.12 -19.00 50.04
N VAL A 49 -22.42 -20.24 50.40
CA VAL A 49 -22.74 -21.31 49.46
C VAL A 49 -24.12 -20.96 48.94
N GLY A 50 -24.24 -20.75 47.63
CA GLY A 50 -25.52 -20.45 47.01
C GLY A 50 -26.60 -21.47 47.38
N LEU A 51 -27.86 -21.06 47.34
CA LEU A 51 -28.99 -21.96 47.63
C LEU A 51 -28.98 -23.17 46.70
N SER A 52 -29.31 -24.34 47.25
CA SER A 52 -29.63 -25.53 46.45
C SER A 52 -30.87 -25.27 45.57
N LYS A 53 -31.03 -25.97 44.44
CA LYS A 53 -32.18 -25.77 43.52
C LYS A 53 -33.53 -25.86 44.23
N GLU A 54 -33.66 -26.79 45.17
CA GLU A 54 -34.90 -27.05 45.91
C GLU A 54 -35.23 -25.88 46.85
N GLU A 55 -34.24 -25.36 47.56
CA GLU A 55 -34.39 -24.19 48.42
C GLU A 55 -34.61 -22.91 47.61
N LEU A 56 -33.97 -22.79 46.44
CA LEU A 56 -34.09 -21.63 45.56
C LEU A 56 -35.49 -21.56 44.93
N MET A 57 -36.00 -22.69 44.45
CA MET A 57 -37.32 -22.76 43.81
C MET A 57 -38.47 -22.37 44.76
N LYS A 58 -38.27 -22.55 46.08
CA LYS A 58 -39.22 -22.12 47.11
C LYS A 58 -39.43 -20.60 47.15
N TYR A 59 -38.38 -19.82 46.88
CA TYR A 59 -38.43 -18.35 46.86
C TYR A 59 -38.51 -17.77 45.44
N ALA A 60 -38.03 -18.51 44.42
CA ALA A 60 -38.04 -18.07 43.02
C ALA A 60 -39.43 -18.04 42.38
N THR A 61 -40.42 -18.72 42.98
CA THR A 61 -41.81 -18.73 42.52
C THR A 61 -42.71 -17.68 43.21
N ASP A 62 -42.14 -16.80 44.05
CA ASP A 62 -42.88 -15.68 44.62
C ASP A 62 -43.42 -14.77 43.48
N PRO A 63 -44.71 -14.39 43.51
CA PRO A 63 -45.31 -13.46 42.54
C PRO A 63 -44.48 -12.19 42.29
N PHE A 64 -43.77 -11.67 43.29
CA PHE A 64 -42.89 -10.52 43.12
C PHE A 64 -41.70 -10.83 42.18
N TRP A 65 -40.97 -11.90 42.44
CA TRP A 65 -39.79 -12.30 41.67
C TRP A 65 -40.14 -12.73 40.24
N ILE A 66 -41.30 -13.36 40.03
CA ILE A 66 -41.80 -13.69 38.70
C ILE A 66 -42.07 -12.41 37.90
N ARG A 67 -42.78 -11.43 38.47
CA ARG A 67 -43.07 -10.15 37.81
C ARG A 67 -41.81 -9.36 37.52
N LEU A 68 -40.86 -9.31 38.48
CA LEU A 68 -39.59 -8.63 38.31
C LEU A 68 -38.74 -9.25 37.21
N ARG A 69 -38.63 -10.58 37.15
CA ARG A 69 -37.90 -11.29 36.09
C ARG A 69 -38.53 -11.04 34.72
N MET A 70 -39.86 -11.10 34.62
CA MET A 70 -40.56 -10.81 33.36
C MET A 70 -40.36 -9.35 32.92
N LEU A 71 -40.40 -8.40 33.86
CA LEU A 71 -40.13 -6.99 33.58
C LEU A 71 -38.70 -6.79 33.06
N LEU A 72 -37.70 -7.35 33.74
CA LEU A 72 -36.30 -7.23 33.32
C LEU A 72 -36.05 -7.89 31.96
N PHE A 73 -36.69 -9.03 31.69
CA PHE A 73 -36.58 -9.71 30.39
C PHE A 73 -37.19 -8.89 29.25
N VAL A 74 -38.37 -8.29 29.47
CA VAL A 74 -39.01 -7.41 28.48
C VAL A 74 -38.17 -6.14 28.27
N LEU A 75 -37.65 -5.54 29.34
CA LEU A 75 -36.81 -4.35 29.29
C LEU A 75 -35.48 -4.61 28.56
N PHE A 76 -34.87 -5.78 28.77
CA PHE A 76 -33.67 -6.20 28.04
C PHE A 76 -33.92 -6.24 26.53
N TRP A 77 -34.98 -6.91 26.09
CA TRP A 77 -35.30 -6.99 24.66
C TRP A 77 -35.68 -5.63 24.08
N PHE A 78 -36.38 -4.80 24.83
CA PHE A 78 -36.70 -3.43 24.42
C PHE A 78 -35.43 -2.59 24.20
N LEU A 79 -34.50 -2.59 25.16
CA LEU A 79 -33.23 -1.87 25.04
C LEU A 79 -32.36 -2.43 23.91
N TRP A 80 -32.34 -3.74 23.72
CA TRP A 80 -31.62 -4.39 22.63
C TRP A 80 -32.16 -3.94 21.26
N VAL A 81 -33.49 -3.93 21.09
CA VAL A 81 -34.13 -3.43 19.86
C VAL A 81 -33.86 -1.93 19.68
N ALA A 82 -33.94 -1.13 20.74
CA ALA A 82 -33.66 0.31 20.69
C ALA A 82 -32.21 0.60 20.25
N MET A 83 -31.24 -0.19 20.75
CA MET A 83 -29.84 -0.09 20.34
C MET A 83 -29.66 -0.45 18.86
N LEU A 84 -30.30 -1.51 18.39
CA LEU A 84 -30.26 -1.93 16.99
C LEU A 84 -30.87 -0.85 16.07
N VAL A 85 -32.03 -0.31 16.45
CA VAL A 85 -32.69 0.78 15.72
C VAL A 85 -31.79 2.02 15.72
N GLY A 86 -31.17 2.37 16.84
CA GLY A 86 -30.21 3.46 16.94
C GLY A 86 -29.02 3.29 15.98
N ALA A 87 -28.43 2.10 15.90
CA ALA A 87 -27.34 1.80 14.97
C ALA A 87 -27.78 1.96 13.50
N VAL A 88 -28.97 1.47 13.15
CA VAL A 88 -29.54 1.62 11.79
C VAL A 88 -29.79 3.09 11.48
N ILE A 89 -30.35 3.86 12.42
CA ILE A 89 -30.59 5.29 12.28
C ILE A 89 -29.27 6.03 12.02
N ILE A 90 -28.21 5.72 12.76
CA ILE A 90 -26.89 6.33 12.56
C ILE A 90 -26.41 6.09 11.12
N ILE A 91 -26.46 4.84 10.63
CA ILE A 91 -26.03 4.49 9.27
C ILE A 91 -26.85 5.23 8.20
N VAL A 92 -28.17 5.34 8.40
CA VAL A 92 -29.07 5.99 7.43
C VAL A 92 -28.92 7.51 7.44
N LEU A 93 -28.70 8.12 8.61
CA LEU A 93 -28.55 9.56 8.76
C LEU A 93 -27.13 10.05 8.47
N THR A 94 -26.10 9.20 8.57
CA THR A 94 -24.73 9.57 8.18
C THR A 94 -24.67 9.87 6.68
N PRO A 95 -24.32 11.11 6.27
CA PRO A 95 -24.19 11.43 4.86
C PRO A 95 -23.12 10.57 4.22
N ARG A 96 -23.35 10.12 2.99
CA ARG A 96 -22.34 9.39 2.23
C ARG A 96 -21.16 10.33 1.97
N CYS A 97 -19.95 9.88 2.26
CA CYS A 97 -18.76 10.57 1.80
C CYS A 97 -18.80 10.66 0.27
N ALA A 98 -18.41 11.80 -0.28
CA ALA A 98 -18.19 11.90 -1.73
C ALA A 98 -17.12 10.85 -2.11
N PRO A 99 -17.33 10.05 -3.17
CA PRO A 99 -16.30 9.14 -3.63
C PRO A 99 -15.06 9.96 -4.00
N PRO A 100 -13.84 9.50 -3.65
CA PRO A 100 -12.64 10.17 -4.10
C PRO A 100 -12.67 10.26 -5.63
N PRO A 101 -12.25 11.39 -6.22
CA PRO A 101 -12.15 11.49 -7.68
C PRO A 101 -11.23 10.38 -8.19
N GLN A 102 -11.65 9.67 -9.24
CA GLN A 102 -10.78 8.72 -9.91
C GLN A 102 -9.77 9.54 -10.73
N LEU A 103 -8.58 9.69 -10.17
CA LEU A 103 -7.47 10.38 -10.82
C LEU A 103 -6.75 9.40 -11.75
N GLU A 104 -6.45 9.87 -12.96
CA GLU A 104 -5.54 9.16 -13.86
C GLU A 104 -4.12 9.14 -13.28
N TRP A 105 -3.28 8.23 -13.76
CA TRP A 105 -1.92 8.05 -13.24
C TRP A 105 -1.04 9.31 -13.31
N TRP A 106 -1.25 10.16 -14.32
CA TRP A 106 -0.54 11.42 -14.50
C TRP A 106 -1.07 12.55 -13.60
N GLN A 107 -2.24 12.38 -13.00
CA GLN A 107 -2.85 13.33 -12.06
C GLN A 107 -2.56 12.96 -10.60
N SER A 108 -2.25 11.70 -10.33
CA SER A 108 -2.15 11.14 -8.98
C SER A 108 -0.77 11.29 -8.34
N SER A 109 0.27 11.58 -9.12
CA SER A 109 1.66 11.61 -8.65
C SER A 109 2.51 12.66 -9.37
N PRO A 110 3.55 13.21 -8.70
CA PRO A 110 4.50 14.10 -9.37
C PRO A 110 5.33 13.34 -10.40
N ALA A 111 5.74 14.06 -11.44
CA ALA A 111 6.67 13.59 -12.46
C ALA A 111 8.09 14.06 -12.14
N TYR A 112 9.08 13.22 -12.45
CA TYR A 112 10.51 13.53 -12.32
C TYR A 112 11.17 13.48 -13.68
N THR A 113 11.67 14.62 -14.14
CA THR A 113 12.38 14.72 -15.41
C THR A 113 13.86 14.46 -15.20
N VAL A 114 14.43 13.53 -15.96
CA VAL A 114 15.84 13.17 -15.90
C VAL A 114 16.48 13.30 -17.27
N ARG A 115 17.65 13.93 -17.29
CA ARG A 115 18.57 13.91 -18.42
C ARG A 115 19.62 12.84 -18.15
N VAL A 116 19.62 11.78 -18.97
CA VAL A 116 20.36 10.54 -18.69
C VAL A 116 21.87 10.80 -18.65
N ASP A 117 22.38 11.50 -19.67
CA ASP A 117 23.78 11.95 -19.85
C ASP A 117 24.38 12.70 -18.65
N ALA A 118 23.56 13.38 -17.85
CA ALA A 118 24.00 14.21 -16.74
C ALA A 118 23.66 13.61 -15.35
N PHE A 119 23.03 12.43 -15.31
CA PHE A 119 22.48 11.91 -14.06
C PHE A 119 23.43 10.98 -13.31
N ARG A 120 23.83 9.86 -13.94
CA ARG A 120 24.72 8.88 -13.31
C ARG A 120 25.47 8.05 -14.34
N ASP A 121 26.77 8.19 -14.32
CA ASP A 121 27.73 7.33 -15.05
C ASP A 121 27.85 5.97 -14.35
N SER A 122 27.79 4.88 -15.13
CA SER A 122 27.94 3.50 -14.64
C SER A 122 29.22 2.79 -15.11
N ASP A 123 29.88 3.25 -16.18
CA ASP A 123 31.04 2.60 -16.79
C ASP A 123 32.36 3.39 -16.68
N GLY A 124 32.28 4.63 -16.21
CA GLY A 124 33.41 5.51 -15.90
C GLY A 124 33.88 6.36 -17.09
N ASP A 125 33.10 6.50 -18.15
CA ASP A 125 33.43 7.32 -19.31
C ASP A 125 33.18 8.83 -19.12
N GLY A 126 32.54 9.21 -18.01
CA GLY A 126 32.21 10.59 -17.65
C GLY A 126 30.83 11.07 -18.12
N VAL A 127 30.06 10.22 -18.80
CA VAL A 127 28.69 10.47 -19.28
C VAL A 127 27.72 9.56 -18.53
N GLY A 128 26.55 10.08 -18.20
CA GLY A 128 25.50 9.30 -17.58
C GLY A 128 24.80 8.37 -18.57
N ASP A 129 24.47 7.16 -18.13
CA ASP A 129 23.92 6.12 -18.99
C ASP A 129 22.63 5.49 -18.40
N LEU A 130 21.93 4.70 -19.21
CA LEU A 130 20.67 4.06 -18.82
C LEU A 130 20.87 3.08 -17.64
N ARG A 131 22.01 2.42 -17.56
CA ARG A 131 22.34 1.47 -16.48
C ARG A 131 22.53 2.18 -15.14
N GLY A 132 23.16 3.35 -15.17
CA GLY A 132 23.34 4.26 -14.06
C GLY A 132 22.00 4.80 -13.57
N LEU A 133 21.10 5.16 -14.49
CA LEU A 133 19.72 5.52 -14.16
C LEU A 133 18.97 4.36 -13.49
N ILE A 134 19.05 3.14 -14.05
CA ILE A 134 18.42 1.93 -13.46
C ILE A 134 18.90 1.74 -12.01
N SER A 135 20.19 1.92 -11.74
CA SER A 135 20.78 1.77 -10.40
C SER A 135 20.24 2.75 -9.35
N LYS A 136 19.55 3.81 -9.78
CA LYS A 136 18.99 4.87 -8.92
C LYS A 136 17.46 4.94 -8.96
N LEU A 137 16.78 4.01 -9.62
CA LEU A 137 15.31 3.98 -9.62
C LEU A 137 14.73 3.82 -8.21
N GLU A 138 15.40 3.11 -7.31
CA GLU A 138 14.99 3.02 -5.90
C GLU A 138 15.02 4.38 -5.20
N TYR A 139 16.05 5.18 -5.47
CA TYR A 139 16.15 6.55 -4.99
C TYR A 139 15.02 7.42 -5.55
N ILE A 140 14.78 7.38 -6.86
CA ILE A 140 13.69 8.15 -7.49
C ILE A 140 12.34 7.77 -6.88
N LYS A 141 12.10 6.47 -6.68
CA LYS A 141 10.86 5.99 -6.04
C LYS A 141 10.73 6.46 -4.59
N SER A 142 11.83 6.52 -3.83
CA SER A 142 11.83 7.02 -2.45
C SER A 142 11.45 8.50 -2.33
N LEU A 143 11.55 9.28 -3.41
CA LEU A 143 11.09 10.67 -3.46
C LEU A 143 9.55 10.80 -3.55
N GLY A 144 8.82 9.68 -3.71
CA GLY A 144 7.36 9.68 -3.86
C GLY A 144 6.90 10.03 -5.27
N VAL A 145 7.78 9.92 -6.26
CA VAL A 145 7.49 10.12 -7.69
C VAL A 145 6.75 8.90 -8.24
N GLY A 146 5.76 9.12 -9.09
CA GLY A 146 5.08 8.04 -9.82
C GLY A 146 5.36 8.02 -11.32
N THR A 147 5.89 9.10 -11.89
CA THR A 147 6.23 9.18 -13.32
C THR A 147 7.67 9.63 -13.53
N LEU A 148 8.43 8.88 -14.32
CA LEU A 148 9.76 9.23 -14.80
C LEU A 148 9.65 9.74 -16.25
N VAL A 149 10.11 10.97 -16.49
CA VAL A 149 10.16 11.57 -17.82
C VAL A 149 11.63 11.61 -18.25
N LEU A 150 11.97 10.91 -19.32
CA LEU A 150 13.31 10.97 -19.91
C LEU A 150 13.35 12.09 -20.94
N SER A 151 14.36 12.96 -20.82
CA SER A 151 14.80 13.76 -21.97
C SER A 151 15.23 12.85 -23.12
N SER A 152 15.29 13.38 -24.35
CA SER A 152 15.55 12.59 -25.57
C SER A 152 16.70 11.60 -25.40
N VAL A 153 16.39 10.31 -25.57
CA VAL A 153 17.35 9.19 -25.55
C VAL A 153 17.62 8.62 -26.94
N PHE A 154 16.96 9.19 -27.96
CA PHE A 154 17.06 8.75 -29.35
C PHE A 154 18.46 8.98 -29.91
N ASP A 155 18.82 8.24 -30.94
CA ASP A 155 20.10 8.41 -31.64
C ASP A 155 20.22 9.82 -32.24
N MET A 156 21.23 10.56 -31.80
CA MET A 156 21.47 11.95 -32.15
C MET A 156 22.70 12.11 -33.04
N SER A 157 22.68 13.13 -33.90
CA SER A 157 23.86 13.48 -34.70
C SER A 157 25.05 13.84 -33.82
N THR A 158 26.24 13.55 -34.32
CA THR A 158 27.52 13.94 -33.68
C THR A 158 27.88 15.40 -33.96
N THR A 159 27.23 16.02 -34.95
CA THR A 159 27.42 17.41 -35.36
C THR A 159 26.42 18.34 -34.66
N GLU A 160 26.89 19.55 -34.31
CA GLU A 160 26.04 20.57 -33.70
C GLU A 160 25.32 21.43 -34.77
N PRO A 161 24.05 21.81 -34.55
CA PRO A 161 23.21 21.39 -33.42
C PRO A 161 22.81 19.91 -33.52
N ARG A 162 22.90 19.18 -32.40
CA ARG A 162 22.49 17.76 -32.37
C ARG A 162 21.01 17.61 -32.71
N ALA A 163 20.70 16.70 -33.61
CA ALA A 163 19.34 16.42 -34.05
C ALA A 163 19.10 14.91 -34.20
N PRO A 164 17.85 14.41 -34.09
CA PRO A 164 17.56 12.98 -34.19
C PRO A 164 17.93 12.41 -35.56
N VAL A 165 18.75 11.35 -35.56
CA VAL A 165 19.13 10.57 -36.75
C VAL A 165 18.21 9.36 -36.91
N ASP A 166 17.70 8.82 -35.80
CA ASP A 166 16.71 7.76 -35.78
C ASP A 166 15.89 7.82 -34.48
N PHE A 167 14.56 7.85 -34.61
CA PHE A 167 13.62 7.87 -33.47
C PHE A 167 13.33 6.48 -32.89
N THR A 168 13.92 5.42 -33.44
CA THR A 168 13.66 4.03 -33.07
C THR A 168 14.85 3.36 -32.40
N SER A 169 16.03 3.99 -32.41
CA SER A 169 17.23 3.55 -31.72
C SER A 169 17.54 4.45 -30.52
N VAL A 170 18.40 3.94 -29.63
CA VAL A 170 18.94 4.66 -28.48
C VAL A 170 20.31 5.20 -28.86
N ASP A 171 20.66 6.41 -28.42
CA ASP A 171 22.00 6.98 -28.59
C ASP A 171 23.04 6.06 -27.93
N GLU A 172 24.06 5.67 -28.69
CA GLU A 172 25.12 4.76 -28.24
C GLU A 172 25.87 5.30 -27.01
N GLN A 173 25.90 6.62 -26.79
CA GLN A 173 26.49 7.25 -25.60
C GLN A 173 25.69 6.98 -24.32
N LEU A 174 24.39 6.64 -24.44
CA LEU A 174 23.51 6.38 -23.30
C LEU A 174 23.34 4.89 -23.01
N GLY A 175 23.71 4.03 -23.97
CA GLY A 175 23.66 2.59 -23.85
C GLY A 175 22.99 1.93 -25.07
N THR A 176 22.38 0.77 -24.85
CA THR A 176 21.77 -0.04 -25.91
C THR A 176 20.24 -0.07 -25.82
N MET A 177 19.57 -0.55 -26.87
CA MET A 177 18.14 -0.85 -26.81
C MET A 177 17.81 -1.87 -25.71
N GLU A 178 18.70 -2.83 -25.43
CA GLU A 178 18.51 -3.81 -24.34
C GLU A 178 18.53 -3.14 -22.96
N ASP A 179 19.38 -2.12 -22.78
CA ASP A 179 19.41 -1.31 -21.55
C ASP A 179 18.12 -0.50 -21.40
N PHE A 180 17.58 0.04 -22.50
CA PHE A 180 16.31 0.74 -22.50
C PHE A 180 15.13 -0.19 -22.17
N GLU A 181 15.07 -1.38 -22.77
CA GLU A 181 14.08 -2.40 -22.43
C GLU A 181 14.17 -2.81 -20.95
N SER A 182 15.38 -2.92 -20.43
CA SER A 182 15.62 -3.18 -19.01
C SER A 182 15.07 -2.05 -18.14
N LEU A 183 15.32 -0.78 -18.49
CA LEU A 183 14.75 0.38 -17.80
C LEU A 183 13.21 0.38 -17.82
N ALA A 184 12.60 0.13 -18.98
CA ALA A 184 11.15 0.07 -19.14
C ALA A 184 10.53 -1.08 -18.31
N ASN A 185 11.19 -2.23 -18.26
CA ASN A 185 10.74 -3.37 -17.46
C ASN A 185 10.88 -3.10 -15.95
N THR A 186 12.01 -2.55 -15.51
CA THR A 186 12.24 -2.26 -14.08
C THR A 186 11.30 -1.17 -13.58
N THR A 187 11.13 -0.07 -14.33
CA THR A 187 10.17 0.99 -13.98
C THR A 187 8.75 0.44 -13.83
N LYS A 188 8.30 -0.39 -14.78
CA LYS A 188 7.00 -1.07 -14.71
C LYS A 188 6.87 -1.99 -13.50
N GLN A 189 7.88 -2.80 -13.19
CA GLN A 189 7.89 -3.68 -12.00
C GLN A 189 7.82 -2.87 -10.70
N MET A 190 8.40 -1.68 -10.69
CA MET A 190 8.37 -0.77 -9.55
C MET A 190 7.08 0.05 -9.44
N GLY A 191 6.16 -0.07 -10.39
CA GLY A 191 4.92 0.72 -10.44
C GLY A 191 5.14 2.19 -10.84
N LEU A 192 6.23 2.48 -11.53
CA LEU A 192 6.51 3.79 -12.12
C LEU A 192 6.01 3.84 -13.56
N HIS A 193 5.55 5.00 -13.99
CA HIS A 193 5.26 5.30 -15.39
C HIS A 193 6.52 5.87 -16.06
N LEU A 194 6.80 5.45 -17.29
CA LEU A 194 7.92 5.95 -18.09
C LEU A 194 7.37 6.77 -19.28
N VAL A 195 7.86 7.98 -19.44
CA VAL A 195 7.49 8.90 -20.53
C VAL A 195 8.76 9.34 -21.25
N LEU A 196 8.73 9.35 -22.58
CA LEU A 196 9.81 9.86 -23.42
C LEU A 196 9.45 11.22 -23.99
N GLU A 197 10.38 12.16 -23.90
CA GLU A 197 10.32 13.40 -24.63
C GLU A 197 10.65 13.17 -26.11
N LEU A 198 9.77 13.60 -27.01
CA LEU A 198 9.92 13.49 -28.47
C LEU A 198 9.67 14.87 -29.09
N ASP A 199 10.63 15.35 -29.87
CA ASP A 199 10.46 16.53 -30.72
C ASP A 199 10.20 16.10 -32.17
N PRO A 200 8.97 16.22 -32.68
CA PRO A 200 8.62 15.81 -34.04
C PRO A 200 8.88 16.90 -35.09
N THR A 201 9.45 18.05 -34.72
CA THR A 201 9.48 19.23 -35.60
C THR A 201 10.62 19.21 -36.63
N PHE A 202 11.72 18.51 -36.37
CA PHE A 202 12.86 18.39 -37.27
C PHE A 202 13.62 17.08 -37.07
N THR A 203 14.51 16.76 -38.01
CA THR A 203 15.47 15.64 -37.92
C THR A 203 16.84 16.11 -38.38
N SER A 204 17.88 15.30 -38.15
CA SER A 204 19.21 15.50 -38.72
C SER A 204 19.19 15.38 -40.26
N GLU A 205 20.14 16.05 -40.93
CA GLU A 205 20.48 15.84 -42.35
C GLU A 205 20.97 14.40 -42.61
N GLU A 206 21.42 13.70 -41.56
CA GLU A 206 21.82 12.30 -41.64
C GLU A 206 20.63 11.33 -41.58
N HIS A 207 19.44 11.80 -41.20
CA HIS A 207 18.23 10.99 -41.09
C HIS A 207 17.83 10.43 -42.46
N LYS A 208 17.31 9.19 -42.48
CA LYS A 208 16.90 8.50 -43.72
C LYS A 208 15.92 9.34 -44.55
N TRP A 209 14.93 9.93 -43.89
CA TRP A 209 13.94 10.79 -44.54
C TRP A 209 14.58 11.98 -45.27
N PHE A 210 15.57 12.65 -44.67
CA PHE A 210 16.23 13.79 -45.31
C PHE A 210 16.99 13.33 -46.56
N LYS A 211 17.80 12.28 -46.43
CA LYS A 211 18.57 11.70 -47.56
C LYS A 211 17.68 11.25 -48.71
N ASP A 212 16.58 10.57 -48.40
CA ASP A 212 15.63 10.10 -49.42
C ASP A 212 14.85 11.27 -50.05
N SER A 213 14.49 12.29 -49.26
CA SER A 213 13.79 13.49 -49.72
C SER A 213 14.67 14.36 -50.63
N ALA A 214 15.93 14.58 -50.26
CA ALA A 214 16.93 15.29 -51.06
C ALA A 214 17.15 14.63 -52.43
N GLN A 215 17.13 13.29 -52.44
CA GLN A 215 17.21 12.49 -53.67
C GLN A 215 15.88 12.36 -54.43
N LYS A 216 14.81 13.00 -53.93
CA LYS A 216 13.46 12.93 -54.50
C LYS A 216 12.97 11.49 -54.68
N GLN A 217 13.25 10.62 -53.71
CA GLN A 217 12.79 9.23 -53.71
C GLN A 217 11.37 9.10 -53.14
N ALA A 218 10.51 8.37 -53.85
CA ALA A 218 9.16 8.06 -53.38
C ALA A 218 9.16 7.15 -52.15
N PRO A 219 8.33 7.41 -51.11
CA PRO A 219 7.31 8.48 -50.98
C PRO A 219 7.80 9.72 -50.17
N TYR A 220 9.11 9.93 -50.06
CA TYR A 220 9.71 10.90 -49.15
C TYR A 220 9.96 12.29 -49.77
N GLU A 221 9.58 12.50 -51.04
CA GLU A 221 9.97 13.69 -51.80
C GLU A 221 9.53 15.00 -51.15
N ASN A 222 8.39 14.99 -50.45
CA ASN A 222 7.81 16.17 -49.82
C ASN A 222 7.83 16.11 -48.28
N TYR A 223 8.76 15.33 -47.69
CA TYR A 223 8.93 15.29 -46.23
C TYR A 223 9.59 16.56 -45.67
N TYR A 224 10.36 17.29 -46.49
CA TYR A 224 10.99 18.56 -46.14
C TYR A 224 10.55 19.66 -47.10
N ILE A 225 10.76 20.91 -46.69
CA ILE A 225 10.41 22.09 -47.48
C ILE A 225 11.57 22.41 -48.41
N TRP A 226 11.38 22.08 -49.69
CA TRP A 226 12.33 22.37 -50.76
C TRP A 226 11.86 23.56 -51.60
N GLN A 227 12.79 24.44 -51.97
CA GLN A 227 12.52 25.56 -52.87
C GLN A 227 13.63 25.68 -53.90
N ASP A 228 13.28 25.53 -55.18
CA ASP A 228 14.21 25.75 -56.30
C ASP A 228 14.40 27.26 -56.52
N THR A 229 15.61 27.76 -56.29
CA THR A 229 15.93 29.19 -56.38
C THR A 229 17.44 29.47 -56.48
N THR A 230 17.80 30.54 -57.17
CA THR A 230 19.19 31.05 -57.27
C THR A 230 19.55 32.08 -56.20
N ALA A 231 18.58 32.53 -55.41
CA ALA A 231 18.74 33.46 -54.28
C ALA A 231 17.86 33.01 -53.11
N LEU A 232 18.09 33.52 -51.90
CA LEU A 232 17.25 33.18 -50.74
C LEU A 232 15.75 33.42 -51.05
N PRO A 233 14.84 32.45 -50.79
CA PRO A 233 13.41 32.57 -51.11
C PRO A 233 12.72 33.76 -50.43
N ASN A 234 13.13 34.07 -49.20
CA ASN A 234 12.63 35.17 -48.38
C ASN A 234 13.70 35.55 -47.34
N ASP A 235 13.37 36.52 -46.49
CA ASP A 235 14.22 37.04 -45.41
C ASP A 235 13.96 36.36 -44.05
N TRP A 236 13.41 35.14 -44.05
CA TRP A 236 13.19 34.40 -42.80
C TRP A 236 14.51 33.99 -42.15
N VAL A 237 14.53 34.12 -40.83
CA VAL A 237 15.70 33.84 -39.99
C VAL A 237 15.44 32.64 -39.08
N ALA A 238 16.47 31.83 -38.89
CA ALA A 238 16.48 30.75 -37.93
C ALA A 238 16.63 31.29 -36.50
N ALA A 239 16.37 30.44 -35.49
CA ALA A 239 16.44 30.84 -34.08
C ALA A 239 17.83 31.33 -33.64
N ASN A 240 18.90 30.90 -34.32
CA ASN A 240 20.26 31.34 -34.09
C ASN A 240 20.62 32.68 -34.77
N GLY A 241 19.70 33.25 -35.57
CA GLY A 241 19.87 34.50 -36.30
C GLY A 241 20.43 34.35 -37.72
N ASP A 242 20.80 33.14 -38.14
CA ASP A 242 21.21 32.87 -39.52
C ASP A 242 19.99 32.80 -40.46
N THR A 243 20.23 32.66 -41.76
CA THR A 243 19.17 32.37 -42.74
C THR A 243 18.42 31.08 -42.38
N ALA A 244 17.09 31.09 -42.50
CA ALA A 244 16.26 29.90 -42.34
C ALA A 244 16.41 28.87 -43.49
N TRP A 245 17.11 29.25 -44.56
CA TRP A 245 17.35 28.42 -45.74
C TRP A 245 18.83 28.06 -45.86
N LYS A 246 19.10 26.76 -46.09
CA LYS A 246 20.42 26.22 -46.39
C LYS A 246 20.37 25.55 -47.78
N TYR A 247 21.41 25.77 -48.58
CA TYR A 247 21.59 25.06 -49.84
C TYR A 247 22.06 23.63 -49.56
N ASP A 248 21.41 22.67 -50.22
CA ASP A 248 21.77 21.24 -50.26
C ASP A 248 22.36 20.88 -51.62
#